data_AF-A0A2V2FPJ0-F1
#
_entry.id   AF-A0A2V2FPJ0-F1
#
_cell.length_a   1.000
_cell.length_b   1.000
_cell.length_c   1.000
_cell.angle_alpha   90.00
_cell.angle_beta   90.00
_cell.angle_gamma   90.00
#
_symmetry.space_group_name_H-M   'P 1'
#
loop_
_entity.id
_entity.type
_entity.pdbx_description
1 polymer ?
#
loop_
_entity_poly.entity_id
_entity_poly.type
_entity_poly.pdbx_seq_one_letter_code
_entity_poly.pdbx_strand_id
1 'polypeptide(L)' 'MNDFFAFCRLYKWRIISVCFGILFTILIFTIGFWRTLLLFAIVGIAYFIGTLLDEGGRTRVKDFFAGLFQRKNNG' A
#
# COMPACT_ATOMS: atom_id res chain seq x y z
N MET A 1 23.95 25.22 -26.12
CA MET A 1 23.82 23.74 -26.16
C MET A 1 24.83 23.01 -25.28
N ASN A 2 25.90 23.66 -24.81
CA ASN A 2 26.95 23.01 -23.99
C ASN A 2 26.63 22.98 -22.49
N ASP A 3 25.73 23.84 -22.01
CA ASP A 3 25.37 23.97 -20.60
C ASP A 3 24.58 22.77 -20.04
N PHE A 4 23.75 22.15 -20.90
CA PHE A 4 23.00 20.95 -20.53
C PHE A 4 23.91 19.74 -20.27
N PHE A 5 25.00 19.60 -21.02
CA PHE A 5 25.99 18.54 -20.78
C PHE A 5 26.77 18.76 -19.48
N ALA A 6 27.04 20.01 -19.11
CA ALA A 6 27.68 20.35 -17.84
C ALA A 6 26.77 20.04 -16.65
N PHE A 7 25.48 20.40 -16.73
CA PHE A 7 24.47 20.06 -15.72
C PHE A 7 24.28 18.55 -15.56
N CYS A 8 24.26 17.81 -16.67
CA CYS A 8 24.12 16.36 -16.66
C CYS A 8 25.34 15.67 -16.01
N ARG A 9 26.54 16.25 -16.14
CA ARG A 9 27.76 15.76 -15.48
C ARG A 9 27.80 16.07 -13.99
N LEU A 10 27.28 17.24 -13.57
CA LEU A 10 27.23 17.66 -12.17
C LEU A 10 26.24 16.83 -11.34
N TYR A 11 25.08 16.51 -11.93
CA TYR A 11 24.02 15.73 -11.26
C TYR A 11 23.97 14.26 -11.66
N LYS A 12 25.02 13.74 -12.33
CA LYS A 12 25.09 12.38 -12.87
C LYS A 12 24.65 11.32 -11.85
N TRP A 13 25.13 11.44 -10.60
CA TRP A 13 24.79 10.52 -9.50
C TRP A 13 23.34 10.64 -9.03
N ARG A 14 22.79 11.86 -9.01
CA ARG A 14 21.41 12.10 -8.60
C ARG A 14 20.40 11.65 -9.66
N ILE A 15 20.76 11.79 -10.94
CA ILE A 15 19.96 11.28 -12.05
C ILE A 15 19.98 9.76 -12.06
N ILE A 16 21.14 9.13 -11.86
CA ILE A 16 21.26 7.67 -11.77
C ILE A 16 20.48 7.13 -10.58
N SER A 17 20.54 7.76 -9.40
CA SER A 17 19.80 7.28 -8.22
C SER A 17 18.28 7.39 -8.40
N VAL A 18 17.80 8.48 -9.00
CA VAL A 18 16.37 8.66 -9.30
C VAL A 18 15.91 7.67 -10.37
N CYS A 19 16.70 7.48 -11.43
CA CYS A 19 16.38 6.53 -12.49
C CYS A 19 16.34 5.10 -11.96
N PHE A 20 17.30 4.74 -11.09
CA PHE A 20 17.33 3.44 -10.43
C PHE A 20 16.15 3.27 -9.47
N GLY A 21 15.82 4.29 -8.69
CA GLY A 21 14.65 4.28 -7.80
C GLY A 21 13.35 4.07 -8.55
N ILE A 22 13.12 4.80 -9.64
CA ILE A 22 11.93 4.66 -10.48
C ILE A 22 11.88 3.27 -11.12
N LEU A 23 12.99 2.78 -11.68
CA LEU A 23 13.06 1.46 -12.28
C LEU A 23 12.76 0.37 -11.24
N PHE A 24 13.32 0.49 -10.04
CA PHE A 24 13.13 -0.46 -8.95
C PHE A 24 11.70 -0.42 -8.41
N THR A 25 11.12 0.77 -8.23
CA THR A 25 9.71 0.94 -7.85
C THR A 25 8.78 0.34 -8.89
N ILE A 26 8.99 0.60 -10.17
CA ILE A 26 8.18 0.02 -11.25
C ILE A 26 8.33 -1.50 -11.28
N LEU A 27 9.55 -2.03 -11.08
CA LEU A 27 9.80 -3.46 -11.05
C LEU A 27 9.06 -4.13 -9.87
N ILE A 28 9.14 -3.56 -8.67
CA ILE A 28 8.39 -4.02 -7.49
C ILE A 28 6.88 -3.96 -7.76
N PHE A 29 6.39 -2.83 -8.30
CA PHE A 29 4.98 -2.64 -8.60
C PHE A 29 4.48 -3.63 -9.67
N THR A 30 5.32 -3.94 -10.66
CA THR A 30 5.04 -4.86 -11.78
C THR A 30 5.07 -6.32 -11.36
N ILE A 31 5.97 -6.72 -10.45
CA ILE A 31 6.12 -8.13 -10.03
C ILE A 31 4.90 -8.68 -9.27
N GLY A 32 3.96 -7.80 -8.91
CA GLY A 32 2.76 -8.16 -8.18
C GLY A 32 2.81 -7.74 -6.72
N PHE A 33 3.66 -6.78 -6.34
CA PHE A 33 3.64 -6.18 -4.99
C PHE A 33 2.24 -5.68 -4.63
N TRP A 34 1.52 -5.10 -5.59
CA TRP A 34 0.14 -4.69 -5.34
C TRP A 34 -0.79 -5.88 -5.11
N ARG A 35 -0.57 -7.01 -5.79
CA ARG A 35 -1.36 -8.23 -5.58
C ARG A 35 -1.07 -8.86 -4.23
N THR A 36 0.20 -8.96 -3.82
CA THR A 36 0.58 -9.50 -2.51
C THR A 36 0.17 -8.56 -1.38
N LEU A 37 0.29 -7.25 -1.54
CA LEU A 37 -0.18 -6.27 -0.55
C LEU A 37 -1.70 -6.29 -0.38
N LEU A 38 -2.45 -6.42 -1.49
CA LEU A 38 -3.91 -6.52 -1.45
C LEU A 38 -4.35 -7.87 -0.85
N LEU A 39 -3.65 -8.96 -1.16
CA LEU A 39 -3.88 -10.27 -0.56
C LEU A 39 -3.55 -10.25 0.94
N PHE A 40 -2.45 -9.63 1.34
CA PHE A 40 -2.05 -9.48 2.75
C PHE A 40 -3.05 -8.62 3.52
N ALA A 41 -3.56 -7.54 2.92
CA ALA A 41 -4.62 -6.72 3.51
C ALA A 41 -5.92 -7.52 3.70
N ILE A 42 -6.36 -8.28 2.70
CA ILE A 42 -7.56 -9.12 2.81
C ILE A 42 -7.38 -10.20 3.87
N VAL A 43 -6.24 -10.91 3.87
CA VAL A 43 -5.95 -11.95 4.85
C VAL A 43 -5.85 -11.36 6.26
N GLY A 44 -5.22 -10.20 6.43
CA GLY A 44 -5.15 -9.51 7.72
C GLY A 44 -6.53 -9.09 8.24
N ILE A 45 -7.37 -8.52 7.38
CA ILE A 45 -8.75 -8.17 7.73
C ILE A 45 -9.58 -9.42 8.04
N ALA A 46 -9.46 -10.49 7.24
CA ALA A 46 -10.16 -11.74 7.46
C ALA A 46 -9.72 -12.43 8.76
N TYR A 47 -8.41 -12.41 9.06
CA TYR A 47 -7.86 -12.93 10.30
C TYR A 47 -8.35 -12.14 11.50
N PHE A 48 -8.34 -10.80 11.41
CA PHE A 48 -8.84 -9.91 12.46
C PHE A 48 -10.34 -10.09 12.71
N ILE A 49 -11.13 -10.19 11.64
CA ILE A 49 -12.57 -10.51 11.73
C ILE A 49 -12.76 -11.92 12.32
N GLY A 50 -11.93 -12.87 11.94
CA GLY A 50 -11.96 -14.25 12.45
C GLY A 50 -11.65 -14.33 13.94
N THR A 51 -10.65 -13.61 14.43
CA THR A 51 -10.32 -13.56 15.86
C THR A 51 -11.43 -12.90 16.67
N LEU A 52 -12.01 -11.81 16.17
CA LEU A 52 -13.19 -11.18 16.77
C LEU A 52 -14.42 -12.11 16.79
N LEU A 53 -14.54 -12.99 15.80
CA LEU A 53 -15.60 -13.99 15.71
C LEU A 53 -15.39 -15.12 16.72
N ASP A 54 -14.15 -15.54 16.93
CA ASP A 54 -13.78 -16.65 17.81
C ASP A 54 -13.90 -16.26 19.29
N GLU A 55 -13.55 -15.03 19.66
CA GLU A 55 -13.63 -14.53 21.05
C GLU A 55 -15.05 -14.12 21.51
N GLY A 56 -16.02 -13.95 20.60
CA GLY A 56 -17.32 -13.35 20.96
C GLY A 56 -18.51 -13.74 20.09
N GLY A 57 -18.34 -14.65 19.14
CA GLY A 57 -19.39 -15.11 18.22
C GLY A 57 -19.82 -14.09 17.17
N ARG A 58 -20.76 -14.52 16.31
CA ARG A 58 -21.29 -13.78 15.14
C ARG A 58 -21.91 -12.42 15.47
N THR A 59 -22.37 -12.24 16.70
CA THR A 59 -23.06 -11.01 17.16
C THR A 59 -22.07 -9.86 17.33
N ARG A 60 -20.91 -10.11 17.94
CA ARG A 60 -19.90 -9.06 18.20
C ARG A 60 -19.32 -8.50 16.90
N VAL A 61 -19.01 -9.37 15.94
CA VAL A 61 -18.53 -8.95 14.60
C VAL A 61 -19.58 -8.09 13.89
N LYS A 62 -20.87 -8.47 13.98
CA LYS A 62 -21.97 -7.68 13.41
C LYS A 62 -22.10 -6.31 14.07
N ASP A 63 -21.99 -6.23 15.39
CA ASP A 63 -22.05 -4.95 16.12
C ASP A 63 -20.86 -4.03 15.81
N PHE A 64 -19.64 -4.59 15.70
CA PHE A 64 -18.45 -3.83 15.29
C PHE A 64 -18.55 -3.30 13.85
N PHE A 65 -19.04 -4.13 12.91
CA PHE A 65 -19.22 -3.72 11.52
C PHE A 65 -20.35 -2.71 11.37
N ALA A 66 -21.45 -2.90 12.12
CA ALA A 66 -22.55 -1.93 12.18
C ALA A 66 -22.06 -0.58 12.73
N GLY A 67 -21.28 -0.57 13.82
CA GLY A 67 -20.71 0.66 14.39
C GLY A 67 -19.72 1.37 13.45
N LEU A 68 -18.90 0.63 12.70
CA LEU A 68 -18.01 1.20 11.68
C LEU A 68 -18.77 1.78 10.48
N PHE A 69 -19.82 1.11 10.01
CA PHE A 69 -20.61 1.54 8.86
C PHE A 69 -21.54 2.72 9.19
N GLN A 70 -22.11 2.76 10.40
CA GLN A 70 -22.96 3.86 10.84
C GLN A 70 -22.18 5.18 11.00
N ARG A 71 -20.89 5.10 11.34
CA ARG A 71 -20.03 6.29 11.50
C ARG A 71 -19.71 6.98 10.16
N LYS A 72 -19.93 6.31 9.03
CA LYS A 72 -19.73 6.88 7.68
C LYS A 72 -20.95 7.66 7.15
N ASN A 73 -22.13 7.55 7.78
CA ASN A 73 -23.37 8.17 7.28
C ASN A 73 -23.84 9.42 8.06
N ASN A 74 -22.97 10.01 8.90
CA ASN A 74 -23.26 11.26 9.63
C ASN A 74 -22.19 12.33 9.30
N GLY A 75 -22.07 12.67 8.03
CA GLY A 75 -21.21 13.74 7.51
C GLY A 75 -21.66 14.16 6.13
#